data_AF-A0A7C5KQI8-F1
#
_entry.id   AF-A0A7C5KQI8-F1
#
_cell.length_a   1.000
_cell.length_b   1.000
_cell.length_c   1.000
_cell.angle_alpha   90.00
_cell.angle_beta   90.00
_cell.angle_gamma   90.00
#
_symmetry.space_group_name_H-M   'P 1'
#
loop_
_entity.id
_entity.type
_entity.pdbx_description
1 polymer ?
#
loop_
_entity_poly.entity_id
_entity_poly.type
_entity_poly.pdbx_seq_one_letter_code
_entity_poly.pdbx_strand_id
1 'polypeptide(L)'
;MPSAPGSPFLRHHPLARKSAKIWHWQTGFGFLKPELTTSRLMTDATFDKLKSNFPNAVQSSQTFRDETAITVAADRLLEIAQFLRDDPDLQYNLLMDVYGVDRKDLENAQSPRFAVQYELFSIPRNKTIRLNVPVPDAPKENGALPKLSSVTGVWPTANWLERETYDLMGIEFTGHPWLHRIMMPQYWEGHPLRKDTPLGGEPVNFSQHKGDPRFETLGKQILTPPQVHSEVEGDVDFEKHMLINMGPQHPATHGVLRLAVEVDGERMVSVKPELGFLHSGFEKIGENRRYEKFIPYCDRMDYLSPMSNNLGYVMTVEKLMGVEVPQHAQYARVILTELQRIASHMVWLGTHAMDVSGTIHALLMYAFNWREKILDIFEMVCGARMTTSYFNVGGLRWPLPGAFEDAVRHFLKTFPAGLEDFHTMLTHNPVWVKRLKDVGYLSKEDAIALGVTGPLLRGSGVELDLRKARPYSSYDQFDFDIPV
;
A
#
# COMPACT_ATOMS: atom_id res chain seq x y z
N MET A 1 54.60 -29.18 14.09
CA MET A 1 55.02 -27.76 14.17
C MET A 1 53.95 -27.02 14.93
N PRO A 2 54.25 -26.45 16.12
CA PRO A 2 53.26 -26.15 17.14
C PRO A 2 52.78 -24.69 17.13
N SER A 3 51.71 -24.49 17.92
CA SER A 3 50.95 -23.30 18.29
C SER A 3 51.73 -22.08 18.80
N ALA A 4 51.16 -20.90 18.51
CA ALA A 4 51.13 -19.60 19.22
C ALA A 4 52.19 -19.22 20.27
N PRO A 5 52.54 -17.92 20.32
CA PRO A 5 52.78 -17.20 21.56
C PRO A 5 51.85 -15.98 21.72
N GLY A 6 51.31 -15.82 22.92
CA GLY A 6 50.45 -14.69 23.32
C GLY A 6 51.22 -13.47 23.83
N SER A 7 50.47 -12.41 24.13
CA SER A 7 50.88 -11.30 25.00
C SER A 7 49.63 -10.62 25.63
N PRO A 8 49.78 -9.96 26.81
CA PRO A 8 48.84 -10.12 27.93
C PRO A 8 48.37 -8.80 28.59
N PHE A 9 47.07 -8.61 28.82
CA PHE A 9 46.51 -7.60 29.76
C PHE A 9 45.07 -8.08 30.07
N LEU A 10 44.60 -8.38 31.29
CA LEU A 10 44.66 -7.67 32.57
C LEU A 10 44.47 -8.66 33.73
N ARG A 11 45.08 -8.34 34.88
CA ARG A 11 45.04 -9.10 36.14
C ARG A 11 43.72 -8.90 36.91
N HIS A 12 43.25 -9.97 37.56
CA HIS A 12 42.27 -9.94 38.65
C HIS A 12 42.96 -9.85 40.03
N HIS A 13 42.43 -9.05 40.95
CA HIS A 13 42.32 -9.31 42.41
C HIS A 13 41.35 -8.24 43.04
N PRO A 14 40.83 -8.37 44.29
CA PRO A 14 39.40 -8.58 44.52
C PRO A 14 38.80 -7.73 45.68
N LEU A 15 37.49 -7.89 45.90
CA LEU A 15 36.71 -7.60 47.13
C LEU A 15 36.67 -6.16 47.68
N ALA A 16 35.47 -5.57 47.64
CA ALA A 16 34.88 -4.90 48.81
C ALA A 16 33.36 -4.69 48.63
N ARG A 17 32.55 -5.49 49.33
CA ARG A 17 31.15 -5.16 49.65
C ARG A 17 31.14 -3.96 50.60
N LYS A 18 30.61 -2.81 50.17
CA LYS A 18 30.02 -1.81 51.07
C LYS A 18 28.80 -1.13 50.42
N SER A 19 27.65 -1.44 51.01
CA SER A 19 26.42 -0.66 51.11
C SER A 19 26.42 0.79 50.58
N ALA A 20 25.47 1.09 49.67
CA ALA A 20 24.90 2.43 49.51
C ALA A 20 23.45 2.37 48.99
N LYS A 21 22.51 2.54 49.93
CA LYS A 21 21.16 3.13 49.86
C LYS A 21 20.39 3.03 48.53
N ILE A 22 19.41 2.13 48.54
CA ILE A 22 18.24 2.13 47.65
C ILE A 22 17.38 3.35 48.00
N TRP A 23 17.22 4.27 47.05
CA TRP A 23 16.19 5.29 47.11
C TRP A 23 14.91 4.71 46.52
N HIS A 24 13.95 4.41 47.40
CA HIS A 24 12.58 4.11 47.01
C HIS A 24 11.93 5.39 46.47
N TRP A 25 11.79 5.50 45.15
CA TRP A 25 10.72 6.31 44.58
C TRP A 25 9.49 5.41 44.45
N GLN A 26 8.55 5.58 45.38
CA GLN A 26 7.17 5.16 45.19
C GLN A 26 6.57 6.01 44.07
N THR A 27 6.56 5.50 42.85
CA THR A 27 5.61 5.94 41.83
C THR A 27 4.54 4.86 41.75
N GLY A 28 3.40 5.15 42.38
CA GLY A 28 2.19 4.38 42.23
C GLY A 28 1.68 4.49 40.80
N PHE A 29 2.19 3.65 39.91
CA PHE A 29 1.51 3.32 38.66
C PHE A 29 0.65 2.08 38.94
N GLY A 30 -0.56 2.33 39.41
CA GLY A 30 -1.63 1.35 39.26
C GLY A 30 -1.77 1.06 37.77
N PHE A 31 -1.52 -0.17 37.37
CA PHE A 31 -1.95 -0.67 36.06
C PHE A 31 -3.47 -0.59 36.02
N LEU A 32 -4.00 0.53 35.51
CA LEU A 32 -5.38 0.61 35.08
C LEU A 32 -5.56 -0.47 34.01
N LYS A 33 -6.34 -1.50 34.34
CA LYS A 33 -6.97 -2.33 33.33
C LYS A 33 -7.67 -1.36 32.35
N PRO A 34 -7.62 -1.59 31.03
CA PRO A 34 -8.41 -0.79 30.12
C PRO A 34 -9.88 -1.06 30.46
N GLU A 35 -10.49 -0.14 31.20
CA GLU A 35 -11.94 -0.04 31.20
C GLU A 35 -12.30 0.25 29.75
N LEU A 36 -12.97 -0.72 29.12
CA LEU A 36 -13.74 -0.50 27.91
C LEU A 36 -14.75 0.60 28.23
N THR A 37 -14.33 1.86 28.04
CA THR A 37 -15.20 3.01 28.17
C THR A 37 -16.31 2.78 27.17
N THR A 38 -17.50 2.47 27.70
CA THR A 38 -18.76 2.35 26.95
C THR A 38 -18.82 3.48 25.94
N SER A 39 -18.74 3.11 24.65
CA SER A 39 -18.83 4.05 23.55
C SER A 39 -20.14 4.80 23.69
N ARG A 40 -20.07 6.14 23.66
CA ARG A 40 -21.26 6.94 23.35
C ARG A 40 -21.69 6.50 21.94
N LEU A 41 -22.84 5.84 21.85
CA LEU A 41 -23.57 5.63 20.60
C LEU A 41 -23.96 6.99 20.04
N MET A 42 -23.04 7.65 19.34
CA MET A 42 -23.40 8.58 18.27
C MET A 42 -23.94 7.68 17.18
N THR A 43 -25.26 7.61 17.01
CA THR A 43 -25.85 6.80 15.95
C THR A 43 -25.40 7.36 14.61
N ASP A 44 -24.62 6.57 13.87
CA ASP A 44 -24.21 6.94 12.53
C ASP A 44 -25.46 6.96 11.65
N ALA A 45 -25.80 8.12 11.05
CA ALA A 45 -26.94 8.23 10.16
C ALA A 45 -26.95 7.17 9.03
N THR A 46 -25.77 6.71 8.61
CA THR A 46 -25.64 5.59 7.67
C THR A 46 -26.13 4.27 8.30
N PHE A 47 -25.75 3.99 9.55
CA PHE A 47 -26.21 2.80 10.27
C PHE A 47 -27.72 2.80 10.46
N ASP A 48 -28.30 3.91 10.90
CA ASP A 48 -29.75 4.01 11.12
C ASP A 48 -30.53 3.79 9.80
N LYS A 49 -30.03 4.36 8.70
CA LYS A 49 -30.62 4.19 7.37
C LYS A 49 -30.48 2.74 6.87
N LEU A 50 -29.32 2.13 7.06
CA LEU A 50 -29.12 0.71 6.74
C LEU A 50 -30.02 -0.19 7.58
N LYS A 51 -30.12 0.05 8.89
CA LYS A 51 -30.94 -0.75 9.81
C LYS A 51 -32.43 -0.64 9.49
N SER A 52 -32.88 0.52 9.02
CA SER A 52 -34.26 0.75 8.60
C SER A 52 -34.61 -0.01 7.31
N ASN A 53 -33.70 -0.06 6.34
CA ASN A 53 -33.92 -0.74 5.06
C ASN A 53 -33.63 -2.24 5.12
N PHE A 54 -32.69 -2.66 5.97
CA PHE A 54 -32.22 -4.06 6.08
C PHE A 54 -32.18 -4.52 7.56
N PRO A 55 -33.33 -4.56 8.26
CA PRO A 55 -33.37 -4.79 9.71
C PRO A 55 -32.76 -6.12 10.14
N ASN A 56 -32.86 -7.16 9.32
CA ASN A 56 -32.36 -8.50 9.62
C ASN A 56 -30.93 -8.74 9.11
N ALA A 57 -30.42 -7.91 8.20
CA ALA A 57 -29.08 -8.07 7.63
C ALA A 57 -28.01 -7.26 8.37
N VAL A 58 -28.39 -6.11 8.96
CA VAL A 58 -27.48 -5.28 9.75
C VAL A 58 -27.41 -5.81 11.18
N GLN A 59 -26.28 -6.39 11.55
CA GLN A 59 -26.10 -7.11 12.81
C GLN A 59 -25.66 -6.18 13.93
N SER A 60 -24.64 -5.36 13.70
CA SER A 60 -24.07 -4.46 14.71
C SER A 60 -23.33 -3.29 14.07
N SER A 61 -23.04 -2.27 14.86
CA SER A 61 -22.08 -1.22 14.50
C SER A 61 -21.15 -0.95 15.67
N GLN A 62 -19.88 -0.69 15.35
CA GLN A 62 -18.86 -0.32 16.31
C GLN A 62 -18.12 0.89 15.77
N THR A 63 -17.98 1.92 16.60
CA THR A 63 -17.11 3.06 16.30
C THR A 63 -15.89 3.01 17.21
N PHE A 64 -14.71 3.08 16.63
CA PHE A 64 -13.45 3.13 17.36
C PHE A 64 -12.51 4.12 16.69
N ARG A 65 -12.01 5.10 17.45
CA ARG A 65 -11.13 6.18 16.95
C ARG A 65 -11.72 6.87 15.71
N ASP A 66 -12.99 7.28 15.79
CA ASP A 66 -13.69 7.97 14.70
C ASP A 66 -13.84 7.17 13.39
N GLU A 67 -13.58 5.86 13.40
CA GLU A 67 -13.90 4.95 12.31
C GLU A 67 -15.12 4.11 12.69
N THR A 68 -16.14 4.13 11.85
CA THR A 68 -17.35 3.31 12.02
C THR A 68 -17.24 2.03 11.19
N ALA A 69 -17.31 0.88 11.86
CA ALA A 69 -17.51 -0.41 11.25
C ALA A 69 -18.97 -0.85 11.42
N ILE A 70 -19.59 -1.37 10.35
CA ILE A 70 -20.94 -1.91 10.35
C ILE A 70 -20.87 -3.37 9.95
N THR A 71 -21.34 -4.25 10.83
CA THR A 71 -21.38 -5.69 10.55
C THR A 71 -22.67 -6.04 9.82
N VAL A 72 -22.55 -6.66 8.66
CA VAL A 72 -23.68 -7.05 7.80
C VAL A 72 -23.62 -8.53 7.44
N ALA A 73 -24.79 -9.11 7.17
CA ALA A 73 -24.92 -10.51 6.76
C ALA A 73 -24.39 -10.73 5.34
N ALA A 74 -23.59 -11.78 5.14
CA ALA A 74 -22.93 -12.10 3.87
C ALA A 74 -23.89 -12.34 2.71
N ASP A 75 -25.05 -12.94 2.96
CA ASP A 75 -26.08 -13.26 1.95
C ASP A 75 -26.80 -12.02 1.40
N ARG A 76 -26.72 -10.87 2.09
CA ARG A 76 -27.32 -9.60 1.67
C ARG A 76 -26.28 -8.55 1.28
N LEU A 77 -25.01 -8.93 1.18
CA LEU A 77 -23.91 -8.00 0.86
C LEU A 77 -24.18 -7.22 -0.44
N LEU A 78 -24.56 -7.90 -1.51
CA LEU A 78 -24.72 -7.26 -2.82
C LEU A 78 -25.81 -6.17 -2.82
N GLU A 79 -26.96 -6.46 -2.19
CA GLU A 79 -28.06 -5.50 -2.06
C GLU A 79 -27.67 -4.30 -1.18
N ILE A 80 -26.95 -4.54 -0.09
CA ILE A 80 -26.45 -3.49 0.80
C ILE A 80 -25.41 -2.62 0.08
N ALA A 81 -24.49 -3.25 -0.67
CA ALA A 81 -23.49 -2.56 -1.46
C ALA A 81 -24.12 -1.64 -2.52
N GLN A 82 -25.09 -2.15 -3.27
CA GLN A 82 -25.86 -1.37 -4.24
C GLN A 82 -26.57 -0.19 -3.56
N PHE A 83 -27.27 -0.45 -2.45
CA PHE A 83 -27.94 0.61 -1.69
C PHE A 83 -26.98 1.69 -1.20
N LEU A 84 -25.81 1.31 -0.66
CA LEU A 84 -24.81 2.26 -0.18
C LEU A 84 -24.24 3.15 -1.30
N ARG A 85 -24.07 2.59 -2.49
CA ARG A 85 -23.59 3.34 -3.67
C ARG A 85 -24.68 4.25 -4.25
N ASP A 86 -25.88 3.72 -4.44
CA ASP A 86 -26.93 4.34 -5.25
C ASP A 86 -27.86 5.27 -4.46
N ASP A 87 -27.93 5.10 -3.14
CA ASP A 87 -28.76 5.95 -2.31
C ASP A 87 -28.25 7.41 -2.36
N PRO A 88 -29.14 8.39 -2.70
CA PRO A 88 -28.74 9.77 -2.94
C PRO A 88 -28.25 10.49 -1.68
N ASP A 89 -28.59 10.01 -0.48
CA ASP A 89 -28.11 10.61 0.78
C ASP A 89 -26.82 9.94 1.28
N LEU A 90 -26.45 8.76 0.75
CA LEU A 90 -25.27 8.00 1.20
C LEU A 90 -24.10 8.07 0.22
N GLN A 91 -24.33 7.77 -1.05
CA GLN A 91 -23.35 7.94 -2.13
C GLN A 91 -21.94 7.44 -1.76
N TYR A 92 -21.79 6.22 -1.26
CA TYR A 92 -20.49 5.56 -1.09
C TYR A 92 -19.97 5.12 -2.46
N ASN A 93 -19.55 6.10 -3.24
CA ASN A 93 -19.18 5.94 -4.64
C ASN A 93 -17.76 5.43 -4.85
N LEU A 94 -16.89 5.57 -3.85
CA LEU A 94 -15.49 5.13 -3.92
C LEU A 94 -15.26 3.91 -3.01
N LEU A 95 -14.96 2.76 -3.60
CA LEU A 95 -14.45 1.59 -2.88
C LEU A 95 -12.93 1.73 -2.76
N MET A 96 -12.45 1.92 -1.53
CA MET A 96 -11.04 2.16 -1.24
C MET A 96 -10.24 0.86 -1.16
N ASP A 97 -10.80 -0.17 -0.54
CA ASP A 97 -10.10 -1.44 -0.30
C ASP A 97 -11.08 -2.59 0.00
N VAL A 98 -10.65 -3.82 -0.30
CA VAL A 98 -11.34 -5.07 0.08
C VAL A 98 -10.28 -6.07 0.53
N TYR A 99 -10.35 -6.49 1.79
CA TYR A 99 -9.37 -7.42 2.35
C TYR A 99 -10.01 -8.44 3.29
N GLY A 100 -9.47 -9.66 3.26
CA GLY A 100 -9.87 -10.74 4.15
C GLY A 100 -9.19 -10.67 5.51
N VAL A 101 -9.91 -11.07 6.55
CA VAL A 101 -9.41 -11.21 7.93
C VAL A 101 -9.66 -12.63 8.42
N ASP A 102 -8.60 -13.31 8.84
CA ASP A 102 -8.68 -14.60 9.52
C ASP A 102 -8.63 -14.40 11.02
N ARG A 103 -9.77 -14.69 11.68
CA ARG A 103 -10.00 -14.42 13.10
C ARG A 103 -9.64 -15.59 14.00
N LYS A 104 -9.01 -16.65 13.48
CA LYS A 104 -8.69 -17.88 14.23
C LYS A 104 -8.11 -17.63 15.63
N ASP A 105 -7.22 -16.65 15.78
CA ASP A 105 -6.49 -16.39 17.02
C ASP A 105 -7.07 -15.22 17.85
N LEU A 106 -8.23 -14.68 17.49
CA LEU A 106 -8.87 -13.62 18.27
C LEU A 106 -9.65 -14.22 19.45
N GLU A 107 -9.35 -13.79 20.68
CA GLU A 107 -9.99 -14.27 21.93
C GLU A 107 -11.52 -14.08 21.94
N ASN A 108 -12.04 -13.14 21.15
CA ASN A 108 -13.47 -12.86 20.95
C ASN A 108 -13.92 -13.10 19.49
N ALA A 109 -13.29 -14.03 18.77
CA ALA A 109 -13.67 -14.34 17.39
C ALA A 109 -15.17 -14.69 17.33
N GLN A 110 -15.98 -13.78 16.78
CA GLN A 110 -17.34 -14.11 16.40
C GLN A 110 -17.26 -15.19 15.33
N SER A 111 -17.92 -16.33 15.54
CA SER A 111 -18.18 -17.26 14.45
C SER A 111 -18.95 -16.50 13.37
N PRO A 112 -18.52 -16.50 12.08
CA PRO A 112 -17.52 -17.37 11.42
C PRO A 112 -16.03 -16.96 11.50
N ARG A 113 -15.09 -17.89 11.20
CA ARG A 113 -13.63 -17.66 11.25
C ARG A 113 -13.16 -16.53 10.34
N PHE A 114 -13.67 -16.48 9.12
CA PHE A 114 -13.26 -15.48 8.13
C PHE A 114 -14.24 -14.30 8.11
N ALA A 115 -13.72 -13.13 7.78
CA ALA A 115 -14.54 -11.99 7.41
C ALA A 115 -13.86 -11.20 6.30
N VAL A 116 -14.65 -10.61 5.41
CA VAL A 116 -14.15 -9.65 4.41
C VAL A 116 -14.52 -8.25 4.87
N GLN A 117 -13.55 -7.33 4.81
CA GLN A 117 -13.75 -5.91 5.09
C GLN A 117 -13.86 -5.16 3.77
N TYR A 118 -14.82 -4.22 3.69
CA TYR A 118 -14.94 -3.30 2.57
C TYR A 118 -14.78 -1.87 3.10
N GLU A 119 -13.75 -1.17 2.66
CA GLU A 119 -13.51 0.23 3.03
C GLU A 119 -14.17 1.14 2.00
N LEU A 120 -15.19 1.87 2.44
CA LEU A 120 -16.01 2.69 1.56
C LEU A 120 -15.82 4.17 1.89
N PHE A 121 -15.72 4.99 0.86
CA PHE A 121 -15.65 6.43 0.97
C PHE A 121 -16.75 7.09 0.13
N SER A 122 -17.47 8.02 0.76
CA SER A 122 -18.38 8.92 0.07
C SER A 122 -17.64 10.23 -0.20
N ILE A 123 -17.30 10.47 -1.47
CA ILE A 123 -16.64 11.71 -1.89
C ILE A 123 -17.53 12.94 -1.58
N PRO A 124 -18.84 12.96 -1.94
CA PRO A 124 -19.68 14.13 -1.72
C PRO A 124 -19.87 14.49 -0.24
N ARG A 125 -19.85 13.48 0.64
CA ARG A 125 -20.03 13.67 2.09
C ARG A 125 -18.73 13.67 2.88
N ASN A 126 -17.61 13.42 2.22
CA ASN A 126 -16.29 13.26 2.84
C ASN A 126 -16.34 12.29 4.06
N LYS A 127 -16.99 11.13 3.89
CA LYS A 127 -17.26 10.18 4.98
C LYS A 127 -16.79 8.78 4.65
N THR A 128 -16.08 8.14 5.57
CA THR A 128 -15.70 6.72 5.50
C THR A 128 -16.61 5.84 6.34
N ILE A 129 -16.84 4.61 5.88
CA ILE A 129 -17.30 3.49 6.70
C ILE A 129 -16.55 2.22 6.31
N ARG A 130 -16.49 1.28 7.23
CA ARG A 130 -16.08 -0.09 6.95
C ARG A 130 -17.28 -1.02 7.03
N LEU A 131 -17.52 -1.83 6.00
CA LEU A 131 -18.40 -2.98 6.14
C LEU A 131 -17.59 -4.16 6.61
N ASN A 132 -18.05 -4.77 7.70
CA ASN A 132 -17.53 -6.03 8.20
C ASN A 132 -18.49 -7.15 7.78
N VAL A 133 -18.02 -8.10 6.98
CA VAL A 133 -18.85 -9.17 6.43
C VAL A 133 -18.30 -10.53 6.90
N PRO A 134 -18.82 -11.10 7.99
CA PRO A 134 -18.42 -12.42 8.44
C PRO A 134 -18.84 -13.48 7.40
N VAL A 135 -17.88 -14.29 6.93
CA VAL A 135 -18.08 -15.25 5.83
C VAL A 135 -18.26 -16.65 6.42
N PRO A 136 -19.40 -17.33 6.18
CA PRO A 136 -19.62 -18.68 6.67
C PRO A 136 -18.48 -19.62 6.32
N ASP A 137 -18.05 -20.44 7.29
CA ASP A 137 -17.01 -21.42 7.06
C ASP A 137 -17.45 -22.42 5.99
N ALA A 138 -16.52 -22.77 5.10
CA ALA A 138 -16.78 -23.78 4.09
C ALA A 138 -16.98 -25.17 4.74
N PRO A 139 -17.79 -26.05 4.11
CA PRO A 139 -17.82 -27.46 4.48
C PRO A 139 -16.39 -28.04 4.48
N LYS A 140 -16.06 -28.88 5.46
CA LYS A 140 -14.71 -29.46 5.60
C LYS A 140 -14.35 -30.47 4.50
N GLU A 141 -15.26 -30.73 3.57
CA GLU A 141 -15.10 -31.71 2.51
C GLU A 141 -14.35 -31.11 1.31
N ASN A 142 -13.43 -31.87 0.72
CA ASN A 142 -12.78 -31.58 -0.56
C ASN A 142 -12.04 -30.23 -0.67
N GLY A 143 -11.58 -29.65 0.44
CA GLY A 143 -10.83 -28.40 0.42
C GLY A 143 -11.65 -27.19 -0.03
N ALA A 144 -12.97 -27.22 0.16
CA ALA A 144 -13.85 -26.11 -0.20
C ALA A 144 -13.41 -24.80 0.47
N LEU A 145 -13.46 -23.70 -0.30
CA LEU A 145 -13.14 -22.36 0.17
C LEU A 145 -14.40 -21.63 0.67
N PRO A 146 -14.30 -20.76 1.68
CA PRO A 146 -15.40 -19.88 2.09
C PRO A 146 -15.86 -19.04 0.91
N LYS A 147 -17.17 -18.88 0.74
CA LYS A 147 -17.77 -18.20 -0.43
C LYS A 147 -18.46 -16.91 -0.04
N LEU A 148 -18.32 -15.89 -0.87
CA LEU A 148 -19.00 -14.60 -0.75
C LEU A 148 -19.45 -14.10 -2.12
N SER A 149 -20.51 -13.31 -2.21
CA SER A 149 -20.90 -12.68 -3.47
C SER A 149 -19.91 -11.57 -3.85
N SER A 150 -19.51 -11.54 -5.12
CA SER A 150 -18.67 -10.46 -5.67
C SER A 150 -19.43 -9.14 -5.72
N VAL A 151 -18.77 -8.03 -5.41
CA VAL A 151 -19.30 -6.66 -5.58
C VAL A 151 -18.73 -5.96 -6.82
N THR A 152 -18.08 -6.68 -7.73
CA THR A 152 -17.56 -6.13 -9.00
C THR A 152 -18.61 -5.45 -9.87
N GLY A 153 -19.86 -5.94 -9.84
CA GLY A 153 -21.00 -5.30 -10.50
C GLY A 153 -21.47 -3.99 -9.82
N VAL A 154 -20.99 -3.72 -8.60
CA VAL A 154 -21.26 -2.48 -7.85
C VAL A 154 -20.10 -1.50 -8.00
N TRP A 155 -18.88 -1.95 -7.72
CA TRP A 155 -17.65 -1.18 -7.88
C TRP A 155 -16.65 -1.97 -8.72
N PRO A 156 -16.35 -1.53 -9.95
CA PRO A 156 -15.35 -2.17 -10.82
C PRO A 156 -13.98 -2.39 -10.16
N THR A 157 -13.53 -1.51 -9.26
CA THR A 157 -12.29 -1.67 -8.47
C THR A 157 -12.19 -3.01 -7.74
N ALA A 158 -13.34 -3.56 -7.32
CA ALA A 158 -13.38 -4.83 -6.60
C ALA A 158 -12.74 -5.97 -7.39
N ASN A 159 -12.59 -5.86 -8.72
CA ASN A 159 -11.92 -6.87 -9.54
C ASN A 159 -10.50 -7.15 -9.03
N TRP A 160 -9.74 -6.10 -8.71
CA TRP A 160 -8.37 -6.25 -8.19
C TRP A 160 -8.37 -6.78 -6.75
N LEU A 161 -9.19 -6.17 -5.90
CA LEU A 161 -9.15 -6.35 -4.44
C LEU A 161 -9.75 -7.72 -4.03
N GLU A 162 -10.80 -8.18 -4.70
CA GLU A 162 -11.38 -9.51 -4.47
C GLU A 162 -10.46 -10.61 -5.00
N ARG A 163 -9.74 -10.40 -6.11
CA ARG A 163 -8.70 -11.34 -6.59
C ARG A 163 -7.54 -11.44 -5.62
N GLU A 164 -7.08 -10.33 -5.06
CA GLU A 164 -6.04 -10.33 -4.02
C GLU A 164 -6.51 -11.07 -2.77
N THR A 165 -7.73 -10.78 -2.30
CA THR A 165 -8.33 -11.49 -1.16
C THR A 165 -8.48 -12.99 -1.44
N TYR A 166 -8.90 -13.38 -2.64
CA TYR A 166 -8.94 -14.78 -3.06
C TYR A 166 -7.55 -15.42 -3.03
N ASP A 167 -6.56 -14.77 -3.62
CA ASP A 167 -5.21 -15.32 -3.71
C ASP A 167 -4.56 -15.50 -2.34
N LEU A 168 -4.62 -14.47 -1.51
CA LEU A 168 -3.89 -14.41 -0.25
C LEU A 168 -4.64 -15.01 0.95
N MET A 169 -5.98 -14.96 0.94
CA MET A 169 -6.85 -15.45 2.04
C MET A 169 -7.74 -16.63 1.64
N GLY A 170 -7.93 -16.90 0.35
CA GLY A 170 -8.72 -18.02 -0.15
C GLY A 170 -10.21 -17.88 0.10
N ILE A 171 -10.76 -16.68 -0.11
CA ILE A 171 -12.20 -16.44 -0.14
C ILE A 171 -12.65 -16.45 -1.60
N GLU A 172 -13.58 -17.32 -1.96
CA GLU A 172 -14.08 -17.45 -3.32
C GLU A 172 -15.26 -16.48 -3.56
N PHE A 173 -15.10 -15.57 -4.52
CA PHE A 173 -16.10 -14.57 -4.86
C PHE A 173 -17.01 -15.05 -6.01
N THR A 174 -18.25 -15.40 -5.68
CA THR A 174 -19.25 -15.87 -6.64
C THR A 174 -19.74 -14.72 -7.50
N GLY A 175 -19.73 -14.91 -8.83
CA GLY A 175 -20.12 -13.88 -9.80
C GLY A 175 -19.00 -12.92 -10.20
N HIS A 176 -17.78 -13.11 -9.69
CA HIS A 176 -16.62 -12.35 -10.12
C HIS A 176 -16.27 -12.70 -11.58
N PRO A 177 -16.05 -11.73 -12.48
CA PRO A 177 -15.87 -11.99 -13.92
C PRO A 177 -14.63 -12.83 -14.21
N TRP A 178 -13.57 -12.63 -13.43
CA TRP A 178 -12.27 -13.24 -13.69
C TRP A 178 -11.46 -13.57 -12.43
N LEU A 179 -11.96 -14.51 -11.61
CA LEU A 179 -11.36 -14.82 -10.31
C LEU A 179 -10.14 -15.76 -10.44
N HIS A 180 -8.96 -15.16 -10.48
CA HIS A 180 -7.67 -15.88 -10.56
C HIS A 180 -6.65 -15.26 -9.61
N ARG A 181 -5.61 -16.04 -9.26
CA ARG A 181 -4.45 -15.57 -8.50
C ARG A 181 -3.84 -14.32 -9.17
N ILE A 182 -3.35 -13.39 -8.35
CA ILE A 182 -2.86 -12.09 -8.81
C ILE A 182 -1.48 -11.73 -8.25
N MET A 183 -1.16 -12.20 -7.04
CA MET A 183 0.13 -12.02 -6.38
C MET A 183 0.98 -13.29 -6.41
N MET A 184 0.37 -14.45 -6.16
CA MET A 184 1.10 -15.71 -6.05
C MET A 184 1.18 -16.44 -7.39
N PRO A 185 2.27 -17.18 -7.66
CA PRO A 185 2.36 -18.04 -8.84
C PRO A 185 1.21 -19.05 -8.89
N GLN A 186 0.79 -19.45 -10.10
CA GLN A 186 -0.32 -20.39 -10.27
C GLN A 186 -0.11 -21.75 -9.56
N TYR A 187 1.14 -22.20 -9.49
CA TYR A 187 1.52 -23.44 -8.82
C TYR A 187 1.64 -23.31 -7.29
N TRP A 188 1.38 -22.12 -6.73
CA TRP A 188 1.44 -21.92 -5.28
C TRP A 188 0.32 -22.71 -4.60
N GLU A 189 0.66 -23.48 -3.57
CA GLU A 189 -0.31 -24.24 -2.78
C GLU A 189 -0.75 -23.44 -1.54
N GLY A 190 -2.06 -23.33 -1.34
CA GLY A 190 -2.63 -22.62 -0.19
C GLY A 190 -2.68 -21.10 -0.33
N HIS A 191 -2.79 -20.42 0.83
CA HIS A 191 -3.10 -18.99 0.95
C HIS A 191 -2.24 -18.35 2.07
N PRO A 192 -1.21 -17.57 1.71
CA PRO A 192 -0.13 -17.22 2.63
C PRO A 192 -0.54 -16.35 3.83
N LEU A 193 -1.63 -15.58 3.73
CA LEU A 193 -2.07 -14.70 4.82
C LEU A 193 -2.93 -15.40 5.88
N ARG A 194 -3.38 -16.64 5.65
CA ARG A 194 -4.14 -17.36 6.68
C ARG A 194 -3.29 -17.66 7.93
N LYS A 195 -3.94 -17.77 9.09
CA LYS A 195 -3.29 -18.03 10.39
C LYS A 195 -2.80 -19.48 10.56
N ASP A 196 -3.26 -20.40 9.73
CA ASP A 196 -2.73 -21.76 9.62
C ASP A 196 -1.43 -21.84 8.81
N THR A 197 -1.13 -20.84 7.98
CA THR A 197 0.17 -20.72 7.32
C THR A 197 1.25 -20.42 8.37
N PRO A 198 2.27 -21.28 8.51
CA PRO A 198 3.27 -21.15 9.56
C PRO A 198 4.05 -19.83 9.44
N LEU A 199 4.30 -19.20 10.59
CA LEU A 199 5.20 -18.06 10.68
C LEU A 199 6.64 -18.56 10.67
N GLY A 200 7.36 -18.28 9.60
CA GLY A 200 8.75 -18.69 9.42
C GLY A 200 9.20 -18.44 7.98
N GLY A 201 10.49 -18.60 7.73
CA GLY A 201 10.92 -18.78 6.34
C GLY A 201 10.51 -20.18 5.93
N GLU A 202 9.87 -20.32 4.77
CA GLU A 202 10.01 -21.58 4.06
C GLU A 202 11.50 -21.77 3.74
N PRO A 203 12.03 -23.00 3.75
CA PRO A 203 13.31 -23.26 3.13
C PRO A 203 13.24 -22.60 1.76
N VAL A 204 14.16 -21.68 1.48
CA VAL A 204 14.28 -21.14 0.13
C VAL A 204 14.66 -22.31 -0.74
N ASN A 205 13.65 -22.97 -1.29
CA ASN A 205 13.78 -23.69 -2.51
C ASN A 205 14.01 -22.58 -3.51
N PHE A 206 15.29 -22.18 -3.65
CA PHE A 206 15.75 -21.65 -4.91
C PHE A 206 15.10 -22.57 -5.94
N SER A 207 14.48 -22.00 -6.96
CA SER A 207 13.78 -22.74 -8.00
C SER A 207 14.72 -23.67 -8.80
N GLN A 208 15.88 -24.00 -8.23
CA GLN A 208 17.16 -24.34 -8.81
C GLN A 208 18.09 -24.87 -7.68
N HIS A 209 18.14 -26.18 -7.48
CA HIS A 209 19.24 -26.85 -6.76
C HIS A 209 20.25 -27.39 -7.78
N LYS A 210 21.53 -27.60 -7.42
CA LYS A 210 22.56 -28.15 -8.35
C LYS A 210 22.19 -29.51 -8.98
N GLY A 211 21.21 -30.22 -8.43
CA GLY A 211 20.66 -31.46 -8.98
C GLY A 211 19.35 -31.30 -9.75
N ASP A 212 18.91 -30.08 -10.04
CA ASP A 212 17.74 -29.83 -10.89
C ASP A 212 18.09 -30.23 -12.35
N PRO A 213 17.28 -31.07 -13.02
CA PRO A 213 17.52 -31.48 -14.41
C PRO A 213 17.72 -30.31 -15.38
N ARG A 214 17.16 -29.13 -15.09
CA ARG A 214 17.34 -27.91 -15.91
C ARG A 214 18.77 -27.36 -15.88
N PHE A 215 19.60 -27.77 -14.92
CA PHE A 215 21.02 -27.44 -14.85
C PHE A 215 21.95 -28.42 -15.57
N GLU A 216 21.48 -29.63 -15.91
CA GLU A 216 22.29 -30.58 -16.70
C GLU A 216 22.66 -30.01 -18.08
N THR A 217 21.88 -29.03 -18.54
CA THR A 217 22.06 -28.28 -19.78
C THR A 217 22.48 -26.82 -19.54
N LEU A 218 22.89 -26.42 -18.33
CA LEU A 218 23.36 -25.06 -18.08
C LEU A 218 24.61 -24.78 -18.93
N GLY A 219 24.53 -23.80 -19.85
CA GLY A 219 25.57 -23.52 -20.84
C GLY A 219 25.39 -24.26 -22.18
N LYS A 220 24.42 -25.19 -22.29
CA LYS A 220 23.94 -25.69 -23.58
C LYS A 220 22.77 -24.80 -24.01
N GLN A 221 23.06 -23.93 -24.97
CA GLN A 221 22.05 -23.09 -25.60
C GLN A 221 21.03 -24.00 -26.30
N ILE A 222 19.73 -23.65 -26.22
CA ILE A 222 18.55 -24.43 -26.61
C ILE A 222 17.99 -25.31 -25.46
N LEU A 223 17.51 -24.66 -24.40
CA LEU A 223 16.26 -25.12 -23.81
C LEU A 223 15.14 -24.49 -24.64
N THR A 224 14.23 -25.29 -25.19
CA THR A 224 12.93 -24.75 -25.64
C THR A 224 12.31 -24.15 -24.39
N PRO A 225 12.14 -22.82 -24.29
CA PRO A 225 11.62 -22.21 -23.08
C PRO A 225 10.23 -22.82 -22.83
N PRO A 226 9.90 -23.20 -21.58
CA PRO A 226 8.54 -23.59 -21.27
C PRO A 226 7.62 -22.45 -21.71
N GLN A 227 6.69 -22.74 -22.64
CA GLN A 227 5.71 -21.77 -23.06
C GLN A 227 4.68 -21.64 -21.94
N VAL A 228 4.85 -20.63 -21.10
CA VAL A 228 3.81 -20.24 -20.15
C VAL A 228 2.82 -19.38 -20.93
N HIS A 229 1.74 -20.01 -21.37
CA HIS A 229 0.62 -19.32 -22.00
C HIS A 229 -0.02 -18.39 -20.98
N SER A 230 0.02 -17.08 -21.24
CA SER A 230 -0.78 -16.13 -20.48
C SER A 230 -2.22 -16.24 -20.95
N GLU A 231 -3.12 -16.60 -20.05
CA GLU A 231 -4.56 -16.56 -20.32
C GLU A 231 -5.02 -15.12 -20.32
N VAL A 232 -5.56 -14.62 -21.43
CA VAL A 232 -6.25 -13.32 -21.47
C VAL A 232 -7.73 -13.54 -21.10
N GLU A 233 -8.43 -12.51 -20.63
CA GLU A 233 -9.87 -12.62 -20.34
C GLU A 233 -10.65 -12.76 -21.66
N GLY A 234 -11.39 -13.86 -21.82
CA GLY A 234 -12.11 -14.19 -23.06
C GLY A 234 -11.32 -15.10 -24.01
N ASP A 235 -12.02 -15.67 -25.00
CA ASP A 235 -11.38 -16.46 -26.05
C ASP A 235 -10.64 -15.53 -27.02
N VAL A 236 -9.30 -15.61 -27.05
CA VAL A 236 -8.47 -14.87 -28.01
C VAL A 236 -8.66 -15.49 -29.40
N ASP A 237 -9.08 -14.67 -30.37
CA ASP A 237 -9.15 -15.08 -31.77
C ASP A 237 -7.75 -15.00 -32.41
N PHE A 238 -6.97 -16.07 -32.26
CA PHE A 238 -5.59 -16.16 -32.79
C PHE A 238 -5.50 -16.10 -34.32
N GLU A 239 -6.62 -16.22 -35.06
CA GLU A 239 -6.63 -16.04 -36.51
C GLU A 239 -6.62 -14.56 -36.90
N LYS A 240 -7.05 -13.66 -35.99
CA LYS A 240 -7.09 -12.21 -36.23
C LYS A 240 -6.12 -11.42 -35.36
N HIS A 241 -5.89 -11.87 -34.13
CA HIS A 241 -5.13 -11.13 -33.14
C HIS A 241 -3.80 -11.82 -32.82
N MET A 242 -2.80 -10.99 -32.50
CA MET A 242 -1.50 -11.44 -32.02
C MET A 242 -1.38 -11.20 -30.52
N LEU A 243 -0.87 -12.18 -29.79
CA LEU A 243 -0.54 -12.03 -28.37
C LEU A 243 0.92 -11.63 -28.21
N ILE A 244 1.16 -10.44 -27.67
CA ILE A 244 2.50 -9.93 -27.36
C ILE A 244 2.72 -10.00 -25.85
N ASN A 245 3.84 -10.60 -25.46
CA ASN A 245 4.27 -10.63 -24.07
C ASN A 245 5.32 -9.53 -23.84
N MET A 246 4.97 -8.50 -23.10
CA MET A 246 5.84 -7.38 -22.75
C MET A 246 6.29 -7.52 -21.29
N GLY A 247 7.57 -7.83 -21.08
CA GLY A 247 8.14 -8.10 -19.75
C GLY A 247 8.36 -9.60 -19.48
N PRO A 248 8.74 -10.00 -18.25
CA PRO A 248 8.89 -9.17 -17.05
C PRO A 248 10.12 -8.26 -17.07
N GLN A 249 11.06 -8.50 -18.00
CA GLN A 249 12.23 -7.65 -18.22
C GLN A 249 12.01 -6.75 -19.44
N HIS A 250 11.69 -5.49 -19.21
CA HIS A 250 11.61 -4.48 -20.27
C HIS A 250 11.94 -3.08 -19.70
N PRO A 251 12.68 -2.20 -20.39
CA PRO A 251 13.06 -0.89 -19.84
C PRO A 251 11.88 -0.02 -19.39
N ALA A 252 10.77 -0.06 -20.13
CA ALA A 252 9.58 0.75 -19.85
C ALA A 252 8.67 0.24 -18.71
N THR A 253 9.00 -0.88 -18.06
CA THR A 253 8.18 -1.42 -16.96
C THR A 253 8.55 -0.87 -15.58
N HIS A 254 9.67 -0.13 -15.46
CA HIS A 254 10.17 0.50 -14.21
C HIS A 254 10.02 -0.37 -12.96
N GLY A 255 10.49 -1.60 -13.07
CA GLY A 255 10.26 -2.66 -12.11
C GLY A 255 10.01 -3.97 -12.82
N VAL A 256 9.36 -4.90 -12.13
CA VAL A 256 9.05 -6.22 -12.67
C VAL A 256 7.56 -6.31 -12.93
N LEU A 257 7.17 -6.14 -14.19
CA LEU A 257 5.79 -6.18 -14.66
C LEU A 257 5.77 -6.94 -15.98
N ARG A 258 4.83 -7.87 -16.11
CA ARG A 258 4.57 -8.57 -17.37
C ARG A 258 3.17 -8.19 -17.86
N LEU A 259 3.07 -7.75 -19.10
CA LEU A 259 1.80 -7.45 -19.75
C LEU A 259 1.61 -8.44 -20.91
N ALA A 260 0.55 -9.23 -20.84
CA ALA A 260 0.06 -9.99 -22.00
C ALA A 260 -0.92 -9.10 -22.76
N VAL A 261 -0.53 -8.65 -23.95
CA VAL A 261 -1.26 -7.67 -24.76
C VAL A 261 -1.79 -8.35 -26.00
N GLU A 262 -3.10 -8.33 -26.18
CA GLU A 262 -3.75 -8.76 -27.42
C GLU A 262 -3.82 -7.57 -28.38
N VAL A 263 -3.29 -7.74 -29.58
CA VAL A 263 -3.24 -6.67 -30.60
C VAL A 263 -3.87 -7.11 -31.92
N ASP A 264 -4.61 -6.17 -32.52
CA ASP A 264 -5.05 -6.21 -33.91
C ASP A 264 -4.23 -5.17 -34.69
N GLY A 265 -3.15 -5.62 -35.33
CA GLY A 265 -2.14 -4.74 -35.92
C GLY A 265 -1.48 -3.85 -34.87
N GLU A 266 -1.77 -2.55 -34.91
CA GLU A 266 -1.25 -1.55 -33.95
C GLU A 266 -2.25 -1.21 -32.82
N ARG A 267 -3.49 -1.73 -32.89
CA ARG A 267 -4.53 -1.44 -31.91
C ARG A 267 -4.51 -2.49 -30.80
N MET A 268 -4.41 -2.02 -29.56
CA MET A 268 -4.63 -2.86 -28.38
C MET A 268 -6.12 -3.22 -28.28
N VAL A 269 -6.42 -4.52 -28.22
CA VAL A 269 -7.77 -5.05 -27.99
C VAL A 269 -8.00 -5.27 -26.51
N SER A 270 -7.05 -5.93 -25.85
CA SER A 270 -7.09 -6.20 -24.41
C SER A 270 -5.66 -6.27 -23.84
N VAL A 271 -5.54 -6.06 -22.53
CA VAL A 271 -4.27 -6.19 -21.81
C VAL A 271 -4.49 -6.84 -20.46
N LYS A 272 -3.68 -7.84 -20.16
CA LYS A 272 -3.60 -8.48 -18.85
C LYS A 272 -2.25 -8.18 -18.21
N PRO A 273 -2.23 -7.38 -17.12
CA PRO A 273 -1.04 -7.29 -16.30
C PRO A 273 -0.95 -8.51 -15.38
N GLU A 274 0.18 -9.20 -15.44
CA GLU A 274 0.60 -10.18 -14.45
C GLU A 274 1.46 -9.46 -13.40
N LEU A 275 0.96 -9.50 -12.17
CA LEU A 275 1.55 -8.84 -11.01
C LEU A 275 2.24 -9.88 -10.11
N GLY A 276 2.68 -9.47 -8.92
CA GLY A 276 3.18 -10.40 -7.90
C GLY A 276 4.66 -10.73 -7.97
N PHE A 277 5.38 -10.35 -9.04
CA PHE A 277 6.83 -10.62 -9.16
C PHE A 277 7.70 -9.99 -8.05
N LEU A 278 7.22 -8.91 -7.44
CA LEU A 278 7.87 -8.24 -6.31
C LEU A 278 7.14 -8.50 -4.97
N HIS A 279 6.10 -9.35 -4.96
CA HIS A 279 5.35 -9.66 -3.75
C HIS A 279 6.27 -10.35 -2.73
N SER A 280 6.55 -9.65 -1.63
CA SER A 280 7.52 -10.06 -0.61
C SER A 280 6.87 -10.42 0.73
N GLY A 281 5.54 -10.52 0.77
CA GLY A 281 4.79 -10.94 1.96
C GLY A 281 4.92 -10.01 3.17
N PHE A 282 5.05 -8.68 2.96
CA PHE A 282 5.23 -7.72 4.06
C PHE A 282 4.11 -7.78 5.09
N GLU A 283 2.86 -7.97 4.66
CA GLU A 283 1.71 -8.12 5.55
C GLU A 283 1.85 -9.32 6.50
N LYS A 284 2.25 -10.49 5.96
CA LYS A 284 2.49 -11.68 6.78
C LYS A 284 3.64 -11.48 7.76
N ILE A 285 4.70 -10.80 7.33
CA ILE A 285 5.83 -10.47 8.19
C ILE A 285 5.37 -9.53 9.32
N GLY A 286 4.49 -8.57 9.02
CA GLY A 286 3.92 -7.62 9.99
C GLY A 286 3.24 -8.29 11.17
N GLU A 287 2.62 -9.46 10.97
CA GLU A 287 1.95 -10.23 12.05
C GLU A 287 2.91 -10.65 13.17
N ASN A 288 4.19 -10.88 12.84
CA ASN A 288 5.22 -11.33 13.77
C ASN A 288 6.26 -10.24 14.07
N ARG A 289 5.92 -8.98 13.85
CA ARG A 289 6.77 -7.84 14.19
C ARG A 289 5.99 -6.91 15.11
N ARG A 290 6.71 -6.37 16.10
CA ARG A 290 6.17 -5.26 16.89
C ARG A 290 6.05 -4.03 16.01
N TYR A 291 5.13 -3.13 16.33
CA TYR A 291 4.85 -1.94 15.52
C TYR A 291 6.11 -1.13 15.19
N GLU A 292 7.01 -0.92 16.16
CA GLU A 292 8.26 -0.19 15.97
C GLU A 292 9.25 -0.91 15.03
N LYS A 293 9.17 -2.25 14.95
CA LYS A 293 10.04 -3.06 14.08
C LYS A 293 9.51 -3.17 12.67
N PHE A 294 8.25 -2.81 12.43
CA PHE A 294 7.64 -2.86 11.11
C PHE A 294 7.88 -1.58 10.29
N ILE A 295 8.16 -0.45 10.93
CA ILE A 295 8.43 0.85 10.26
C ILE A 295 9.39 0.72 9.06
N PRO A 296 10.54 0.01 9.15
CA PRO A 296 11.45 -0.10 7.99
C PRO A 296 10.84 -0.85 6.79
N TYR A 297 9.81 -1.67 6.98
CA TYR A 297 9.11 -2.31 5.85
C TYR A 297 8.26 -1.30 5.08
N CYS A 298 7.68 -0.31 5.75
CA CYS A 298 6.92 0.77 5.13
C CYS A 298 7.80 1.64 4.21
N ASP A 299 9.07 1.86 4.55
CA ASP A 299 10.05 2.52 3.67
C ASP A 299 10.19 1.85 2.30
N ARG A 300 9.89 0.55 2.22
CA ARG A 300 10.13 -0.29 1.03
C ARG A 300 8.88 -0.57 0.19
N MET A 301 7.71 -0.09 0.63
CA MET A 301 6.44 -0.26 -0.11
C MET A 301 6.47 0.57 -1.40
N ASP A 302 6.46 1.90 -1.27
CA ASP A 302 6.91 2.82 -2.32
C ASP A 302 8.31 3.30 -1.98
N TYR A 303 9.32 2.69 -2.63
CA TYR A 303 10.73 3.00 -2.41
C TYR A 303 11.14 4.41 -2.87
N LEU A 304 10.26 5.13 -3.58
CA LEU A 304 10.47 6.53 -3.95
C LEU A 304 9.91 7.51 -2.91
N SER A 305 9.03 7.07 -2.02
CA SER A 305 8.36 7.91 -1.03
C SER A 305 8.37 7.38 0.41
N PRO A 306 9.53 6.93 0.95
CA PRO A 306 9.65 6.31 2.27
C PRO A 306 9.05 7.13 3.42
N MET A 307 9.31 8.44 3.47
CA MET A 307 8.78 9.33 4.53
C MET A 307 7.25 9.38 4.49
N SER A 308 6.65 9.43 3.29
CA SER A 308 5.19 9.44 3.12
C SER A 308 4.56 8.12 3.58
N ASN A 309 5.17 6.99 3.23
CA ASN A 309 4.70 5.66 3.64
C ASN A 309 4.76 5.49 5.16
N ASN A 310 5.90 5.87 5.76
CA ASN A 310 6.06 5.85 7.20
C ASN A 310 5.02 6.72 7.89
N LEU A 311 4.72 7.90 7.34
CA LEU A 311 3.73 8.80 7.93
C LEU A 311 2.36 8.14 8.03
N GLY A 312 1.88 7.51 6.96
CA GLY A 312 0.62 6.76 6.96
C GLY A 312 0.59 5.66 8.02
N TYR A 313 1.68 4.88 8.13
CA TYR A 313 1.79 3.81 9.11
C TYR A 313 1.83 4.33 10.56
N VAL A 314 2.74 5.26 10.88
CA VAL A 314 2.89 5.76 12.26
C VAL A 314 1.65 6.50 12.73
N MET A 315 0.97 7.26 11.85
CA MET A 315 -0.30 7.91 12.20
C MET A 315 -1.39 6.89 12.53
N THR A 316 -1.41 5.75 11.82
CA THR A 316 -2.36 4.67 12.11
C THR A 316 -2.09 4.08 13.50
N VAL A 317 -0.83 3.81 13.83
CA VAL A 317 -0.46 3.29 15.16
C VAL A 317 -0.72 4.31 16.27
N GLU A 318 -0.39 5.58 16.04
CA GLU A 318 -0.67 6.71 16.95
C GLU A 318 -2.17 6.84 17.22
N LYS A 319 -3.00 6.73 16.17
CA LYS A 319 -4.46 6.73 16.26
C LYS A 319 -4.98 5.56 17.09
N LEU A 320 -4.47 4.35 16.88
CA LEU A 320 -4.84 3.17 17.68
C LEU A 320 -4.52 3.38 19.17
N MET A 321 -3.30 3.86 19.46
CA MET A 321 -2.84 4.13 20.82
C MET A 321 -3.52 5.36 21.46
N GLY A 322 -4.03 6.29 20.66
CA GLY A 322 -4.60 7.55 21.13
C GLY A 322 -3.53 8.53 21.60
N VAL A 323 -2.38 8.53 20.93
CA VAL A 323 -1.25 9.41 21.26
C VAL A 323 -1.31 10.65 20.36
N GLU A 324 -1.28 11.81 20.98
CA GLU A 324 -1.13 13.08 20.25
C GLU A 324 0.35 13.42 20.08
N VAL A 325 0.73 13.75 18.85
CA VAL A 325 2.12 14.10 18.50
C VAL A 325 2.35 15.60 18.73
N PRO A 326 3.48 16.03 19.32
CA PRO A 326 3.79 17.44 19.50
C PRO A 326 3.77 18.23 18.18
N GLN A 327 3.26 19.46 18.21
CA GLN A 327 3.07 20.28 17.00
C GLN A 327 4.36 20.49 16.18
N HIS A 328 5.50 20.72 16.84
CA HIS A 328 6.79 20.86 16.14
C HIS A 328 7.17 19.60 15.34
N ALA A 329 6.84 18.41 15.84
CA ALA A 329 7.08 17.15 15.15
C ALA A 329 6.09 16.95 13.98
N GLN A 330 4.84 17.43 14.13
CA GLN A 330 3.88 17.43 13.02
C GLN A 330 4.35 18.33 11.86
N TYR A 331 4.82 19.55 12.15
CA TYR A 331 5.37 20.44 11.12
C TYR A 331 6.61 19.86 10.45
N ALA A 332 7.53 19.28 11.22
CA ALA A 332 8.69 18.60 10.65
C ALA A 332 8.28 17.45 9.71
N ARG A 333 7.25 16.67 10.08
CA ARG A 333 6.68 15.62 9.22
C ARG A 333 6.15 16.21 7.92
N VAL A 334 5.38 17.29 7.97
CA VAL A 334 4.86 17.98 6.77
C VAL A 334 6.00 18.42 5.85
N ILE A 335 7.01 19.12 6.37
CA ILE A 335 8.15 19.60 5.57
C ILE A 335 8.87 18.43 4.90
N LEU A 336 9.19 17.37 5.65
CA LEU A 336 9.91 16.21 5.13
C LEU A 336 9.06 15.42 4.12
N THR A 337 7.75 15.29 4.33
CA THR A 337 6.84 14.63 3.39
C THR A 337 6.63 15.44 2.12
N GLU A 338 6.60 16.77 2.17
CA GLU A 338 6.50 17.60 0.96
C GLU A 338 7.81 17.64 0.18
N LEU A 339 8.98 17.62 0.85
CA LEU A 339 10.27 17.35 0.20
C LEU A 339 10.27 15.97 -0.47
N GLN A 340 9.74 14.94 0.20
CA GLN A 340 9.60 13.60 -0.36
C GLN A 340 8.68 13.59 -1.59
N ARG A 341 7.58 14.37 -1.56
CA ARG A 341 6.67 14.52 -2.70
C ARG A 341 7.40 15.11 -3.91
N ILE A 342 8.17 16.18 -3.72
CA ILE A 342 8.99 16.77 -4.79
C ILE A 342 9.98 15.73 -5.32
N ALA A 343 10.73 15.06 -4.45
CA ALA A 343 11.71 14.04 -4.84
C ALA A 343 11.08 12.88 -5.63
N SER A 344 9.89 12.42 -5.23
CA SER A 344 9.14 11.38 -5.94
C SER A 344 8.65 11.86 -7.32
N HIS A 345 8.13 13.09 -7.40
CA HIS A 345 7.68 13.68 -8.67
C HIS A 345 8.85 13.93 -9.64
N MET A 346 10.06 14.18 -9.16
CA MET A 346 11.25 14.26 -10.02
C MET A 346 11.55 12.93 -10.71
N VAL A 347 11.40 11.80 -10.00
CA VAL A 347 11.58 10.48 -10.63
C VAL A 347 10.48 10.24 -11.64
N TRP A 348 9.21 10.46 -11.28
CA TRP A 348 8.09 10.34 -12.20
C TRP A 348 8.30 11.18 -13.48
N LEU A 349 8.64 12.46 -13.34
CA LEU A 349 8.84 13.35 -14.48
C LEU A 349 9.99 12.87 -15.36
N GLY A 350 11.12 12.51 -14.75
CA GLY A 350 12.31 12.06 -15.47
C GLY A 350 12.10 10.75 -16.21
N THR A 351 11.51 9.73 -15.56
CA THR A 351 11.28 8.42 -16.20
C THR A 351 10.17 8.48 -17.22
N HIS A 352 9.08 9.20 -16.94
CA HIS A 352 7.99 9.38 -17.88
C HIS A 352 8.46 10.11 -19.15
N ALA A 353 9.28 11.16 -18.99
CA ALA A 353 9.90 11.84 -20.13
C ALA A 353 10.76 10.92 -20.99
N MET A 354 11.57 10.07 -20.35
CA MET A 354 12.41 9.09 -21.01
C MET A 354 11.57 8.08 -21.82
N ASP A 355 10.51 7.51 -21.22
CA ASP A 355 9.71 6.48 -21.87
C ASP A 355 8.89 7.00 -23.05
N VAL A 356 8.32 8.21 -22.90
CA VAL A 356 7.48 8.80 -23.93
C VAL A 356 8.31 9.25 -25.13
N SER A 357 9.43 9.93 -24.89
CA SER A 357 10.18 10.61 -25.95
C SER A 357 11.38 9.83 -26.47
N GLY A 358 11.89 8.84 -25.72
CA GLY A 358 13.12 8.06 -26.00
C GLY A 358 14.42 8.88 -26.09
N THR A 359 14.34 10.20 -26.18
CA THR A 359 15.43 11.12 -26.56
C THR A 359 15.75 12.13 -25.45
N ILE A 360 14.92 12.22 -24.41
CA ILE A 360 15.08 13.17 -23.31
C ILE A 360 15.68 12.50 -22.07
N HIS A 361 16.74 11.70 -22.25
CA HIS A 361 17.52 11.17 -21.12
C HIS A 361 18.18 12.30 -20.29
N ALA A 362 18.46 13.45 -20.92
CA ALA A 362 18.98 14.63 -20.23
C ALA A 362 18.05 15.14 -19.13
N LEU A 363 16.73 15.11 -19.34
CA LEU A 363 15.77 15.56 -18.32
C LEU A 363 15.76 14.60 -17.12
N LEU A 364 15.89 13.30 -17.34
CA LEU A 364 16.06 12.34 -16.24
C LEU A 364 17.28 12.70 -15.39
N MET A 365 18.41 13.04 -16.02
CA MET A 365 19.62 13.45 -15.30
C MET A 365 19.42 14.78 -14.55
N TYR A 366 18.71 15.75 -15.14
CA TYR A 366 18.41 17.03 -14.46
C TYR A 366 17.47 16.84 -13.28
N ALA A 367 16.41 16.04 -13.44
CA ALA A 367 15.49 15.69 -12.37
C ALA A 367 16.22 14.95 -11.23
N PHE A 368 17.13 14.03 -11.56
CA PHE A 368 17.93 13.32 -10.58
C PHE A 368 18.89 14.25 -9.85
N ASN A 369 19.55 15.19 -10.54
CA ASN A 369 20.40 16.18 -9.89
C ASN A 369 19.64 17.01 -8.84
N TRP A 370 18.40 17.43 -9.14
CA TRP A 370 17.56 18.13 -8.16
C TRP A 370 17.07 17.22 -7.04
N ARG A 371 16.74 15.98 -7.35
CA ARG A 371 16.38 14.95 -6.36
C ARG A 371 17.52 14.67 -5.40
N GLU A 372 18.76 14.57 -5.87
CA GLU A 372 19.94 14.29 -5.03
C GLU A 372 20.11 15.35 -3.93
N LYS A 373 19.82 16.63 -4.21
CA LYS A 373 19.85 17.70 -3.19
C LYS A 373 18.86 17.46 -2.05
N ILE A 374 17.69 16.90 -2.36
CA ILE A 374 16.71 16.51 -1.33
C ILE A 374 17.20 15.27 -0.57
N LEU A 375 17.81 14.31 -1.26
CA LEU A 375 18.39 13.14 -0.61
C LEU A 375 19.54 13.48 0.34
N ASP A 376 20.33 14.51 0.03
CA ASP A 376 21.36 15.03 0.94
C ASP A 376 20.72 15.59 2.23
N ILE A 377 19.55 16.23 2.14
CA ILE A 377 18.77 16.68 3.31
C ILE A 377 18.28 15.46 4.11
N PHE A 378 17.81 14.40 3.45
CA PHE A 378 17.39 13.17 4.15
C PHE A 378 18.57 12.48 4.83
N GLU A 379 19.72 12.40 4.18
CA GLU A 379 20.94 11.86 4.76
C GLU A 379 21.37 12.68 5.99
N MET A 380 21.31 14.01 5.91
CA MET A 380 21.58 14.89 7.07
C MET A 380 20.66 14.58 8.26
N VAL A 381 19.38 14.33 7.99
CA VAL A 381 18.34 14.18 9.03
C VAL A 381 18.34 12.78 9.66
N CYS A 382 18.54 11.73 8.86
CA CYS A 382 18.37 10.34 9.33
C CYS A 382 19.56 9.41 9.05
N GLY A 383 20.61 9.88 8.37
CA GLY A 383 21.78 9.08 8.00
C GLY A 383 21.54 8.12 6.83
N ALA A 384 20.38 8.22 6.16
CA ALA A 384 20.02 7.38 5.03
C ALA A 384 19.36 8.20 3.92
N ARG A 385 19.59 7.81 2.67
CA ARG A 385 19.04 8.50 1.49
C ARG A 385 17.67 7.97 1.05
N MET A 386 17.46 6.64 1.10
CA MET A 386 16.24 6.00 0.60
C MET A 386 15.43 5.25 1.66
N THR A 387 16.07 4.51 2.57
CA THR A 387 15.36 3.81 3.65
C THR A 387 15.47 4.61 4.94
N THR A 388 14.60 5.60 5.08
CA THR A 388 14.78 6.70 6.04
C THR A 388 14.45 6.31 7.48
N SER A 389 13.36 5.56 7.71
CA SER A 389 12.90 5.12 9.04
C SER A 389 12.99 6.23 10.13
N TYR A 390 12.70 7.48 9.75
CA TYR A 390 12.90 8.66 10.59
C TYR A 390 11.66 9.03 11.40
N PHE A 391 10.48 8.88 10.81
CA PHE A 391 9.23 9.00 11.55
C PHE A 391 9.07 7.77 12.44
N ASN A 392 8.70 8.02 13.69
CA ASN A 392 8.47 6.97 14.67
C ASN A 392 7.14 7.22 15.37
N VAL A 393 6.58 6.18 15.99
CA VAL A 393 5.35 6.30 16.78
C VAL A 393 5.60 7.30 17.91
N GLY A 394 4.80 8.37 17.94
CA GLY A 394 4.91 9.47 18.90
C GLY A 394 5.68 10.70 18.36
N GLY A 395 6.15 10.70 17.11
CA GLY A 395 6.77 11.88 16.49
C GLY A 395 7.96 11.56 15.57
N LEU A 396 9.12 12.11 15.91
CA LEU A 396 10.37 11.90 15.17
C LEU A 396 11.31 11.01 15.98
N ARG A 397 12.18 10.27 15.30
CA ARG A 397 13.17 9.43 15.96
C ARG A 397 14.30 10.22 16.61
N TRP A 398 14.71 11.33 15.99
CA TRP A 398 15.75 12.23 16.47
C TRP A 398 15.31 13.68 16.25
N PRO A 399 15.84 14.66 17.03
CA PRO A 399 15.62 16.07 16.72
C PRO A 399 16.18 16.42 15.33
N LEU A 400 15.63 17.46 14.70
CA LEU A 400 16.17 17.99 13.46
C LEU A 400 17.58 18.57 13.70
N PRO A 401 18.56 18.29 12.83
CA PRO A 401 19.89 18.90 12.92
C PRO A 401 19.82 20.43 12.79
N GLY A 402 20.75 21.15 13.42
CA GLY A 402 20.78 22.62 13.36
C GLY A 402 20.93 23.18 11.94
N ALA A 403 21.58 22.45 11.03
CA ALA A 403 21.75 22.84 9.63
C ALA A 403 20.53 22.52 8.73
N PHE A 404 19.51 21.85 9.26
CA PHE A 404 18.35 21.40 8.47
C PHE A 404 17.59 22.57 7.84
N GLU A 405 17.29 23.59 8.63
CA GLU A 405 16.53 24.75 8.15
C GLU A 405 17.27 25.46 7.01
N ASP A 406 18.56 25.73 7.18
CA ASP A 406 19.39 26.38 6.16
C ASP A 406 19.45 25.57 4.87
N ALA A 407 19.58 24.25 4.96
CA ALA A 407 19.60 23.36 3.82
C ALA A 407 18.26 23.37 3.05
N VAL A 408 17.13 23.31 3.76
CA VAL A 408 15.80 23.39 3.15
C VAL A 408 15.59 24.76 2.51
N ARG A 409 15.94 25.85 3.19
CA ARG A 409 15.83 27.22 2.64
C ARG A 409 16.70 27.41 1.40
N HIS A 410 17.91 26.84 1.39
CA HIS A 410 18.78 26.87 0.23
C HIS A 410 18.17 26.12 -0.97
N PHE A 411 17.61 24.93 -0.72
CA PHE A 411 16.90 24.18 -1.76
C PHE A 411 15.72 25.00 -2.32
N LEU A 412 14.84 25.51 -1.45
CA LEU A 412 13.68 26.30 -1.87
C LEU A 412 14.05 27.58 -2.63
N LYS A 413 15.19 28.19 -2.32
CA LYS A 413 15.69 29.36 -3.06
C LYS A 413 16.19 29.01 -4.47
N THR A 414 16.74 27.82 -4.66
CA THR A 414 17.42 27.44 -5.91
C THR A 414 16.55 26.59 -6.84
N PHE A 415 15.66 25.77 -6.29
CA PHE A 415 14.79 24.86 -7.05
C PHE A 415 13.89 25.53 -8.10
N PRO A 416 13.34 26.75 -7.89
CA PRO A 416 12.51 27.40 -8.90
C PRO A 416 13.18 27.55 -10.27
N ALA A 417 14.50 27.74 -10.31
CA ALA A 417 15.24 27.77 -11.58
C ALA A 417 15.21 26.41 -12.29
N GLY A 418 15.35 25.32 -11.55
CA GLY A 418 15.25 23.97 -12.10
C GLY A 418 13.83 23.63 -12.59
N LEU A 419 12.81 24.12 -11.89
CA LEU A 419 11.42 23.95 -12.31
C LEU A 419 11.15 24.68 -13.64
N GLU A 420 11.68 25.89 -13.81
CA GLU A 420 11.58 26.63 -15.07
C GLU A 420 12.30 25.93 -16.23
N ASP A 421 13.47 25.32 -15.98
CA ASP A 421 14.15 24.50 -16.98
C ASP A 421 13.25 23.34 -17.45
N PHE A 422 12.56 22.67 -16.52
CA PHE A 422 11.62 21.59 -16.87
C PHE A 422 10.44 22.10 -17.70
N HIS A 423 9.86 23.23 -17.33
CA HIS A 423 8.77 23.86 -18.09
C HIS A 423 9.22 24.24 -19.51
N THR A 424 10.39 24.84 -19.64
CA THR A 424 11.01 25.21 -20.91
C THR A 424 11.20 23.99 -21.81
N MET A 425 11.63 22.85 -21.24
CA MET A 425 11.90 21.64 -22.01
C MET A 425 10.64 20.86 -22.42
N LEU A 426 9.58 20.87 -21.60
CA LEU A 426 8.44 19.96 -21.78
C LEU A 426 7.11 20.65 -22.07
N THR A 427 6.74 21.70 -21.33
CA THR A 427 5.33 22.17 -21.27
C THR A 427 4.77 22.53 -22.64
N HIS A 428 5.57 23.17 -23.49
CA HIS A 428 5.18 23.56 -24.85
C HIS A 428 5.88 22.73 -25.94
N ASN A 429 6.56 21.64 -25.56
CA ASN A 429 7.28 20.82 -26.52
C ASN A 429 6.28 20.05 -27.42
N PRO A 430 6.34 20.23 -28.75
CA PRO A 430 5.34 19.66 -29.65
C PRO A 430 5.37 18.12 -29.66
N VAL A 431 6.53 17.50 -29.46
CA VAL A 431 6.64 16.03 -29.36
C VAL A 431 5.99 15.53 -28.08
N TRP A 432 6.23 16.22 -26.97
CA TRP A 432 5.61 15.91 -25.66
C TRP A 432 4.08 16.01 -25.74
N VAL A 433 3.58 17.15 -26.20
CA VAL A 433 2.14 17.41 -26.33
C VAL A 433 1.50 16.40 -27.28
N LYS A 434 2.10 16.12 -28.45
CA LYS A 434 1.54 15.15 -29.42
C LYS A 434 1.44 13.73 -28.86
N ARG A 435 2.31 13.34 -27.92
CA ARG A 435 2.35 11.98 -27.38
C ARG A 435 1.46 11.76 -26.16
N LEU A 436 1.01 12.83 -25.51
CA LEU A 436 0.22 12.77 -24.28
C LEU A 436 -1.20 13.30 -24.44
N LYS A 437 -1.40 14.28 -25.33
CA LYS A 437 -2.74 14.81 -25.58
C LYS A 437 -3.62 13.70 -26.19
N ASP A 438 -4.82 13.58 -25.66
CA ASP A 438 -5.84 12.60 -26.08
C ASP A 438 -5.42 11.11 -25.88
N VAL A 439 -4.48 10.84 -24.96
CA VAL A 439 -4.01 9.49 -24.60
C VAL A 439 -4.36 9.19 -23.15
N GLY A 440 -4.92 8.00 -22.88
CA GLY A 440 -5.25 7.58 -21.51
C GLY A 440 -6.38 8.38 -20.87
N TYR A 441 -7.34 8.85 -21.67
CA TYR A 441 -8.52 9.55 -21.16
C TYR A 441 -9.30 8.67 -20.17
N LEU A 442 -9.60 9.25 -19.01
CA LEU A 442 -10.37 8.62 -17.95
C LEU A 442 -11.45 9.59 -17.50
N SER A 443 -12.72 9.19 -17.65
CA SER A 443 -13.85 10.00 -17.19
C SER A 443 -13.88 10.11 -15.67
N LYS A 444 -14.58 11.12 -15.14
CA LYS A 444 -14.77 11.30 -13.69
C LYS A 444 -15.46 10.07 -13.08
N GLU A 445 -16.49 9.58 -13.75
CA GLU A 445 -17.29 8.44 -13.31
C GLU A 445 -16.46 7.16 -13.29
N ASP A 446 -15.69 6.90 -14.35
CA ASP A 446 -14.82 5.73 -14.43
C ASP A 446 -13.66 5.81 -13.43
N ALA A 447 -13.08 7.00 -13.21
CA ALA A 447 -12.01 7.18 -12.23
C ALA A 447 -12.47 6.81 -10.81
N ILE A 448 -13.66 7.26 -10.43
CA ILE A 448 -14.25 6.92 -9.13
C ILE A 448 -14.61 5.44 -9.07
N ALA A 449 -15.25 4.90 -10.12
CA ALA A 449 -15.67 3.50 -10.19
C ALA A 449 -14.50 2.49 -10.19
N LEU A 450 -13.34 2.89 -10.73
CA LEU A 450 -12.09 2.12 -10.73
C LEU A 450 -11.22 2.38 -9.49
N GLY A 451 -11.68 3.19 -8.52
CA GLY A 451 -10.98 3.38 -7.25
C GLY A 451 -9.71 4.23 -7.38
N VAL A 452 -9.59 4.99 -8.46
CA VAL A 452 -8.41 5.81 -8.75
C VAL A 452 -8.35 6.98 -7.77
N THR A 453 -7.16 7.29 -7.27
CA THR A 453 -6.92 8.40 -6.32
C THR A 453 -5.76 9.29 -6.76
N GLY A 454 -5.56 10.41 -6.06
CA GLY A 454 -4.39 11.28 -6.25
C GLY A 454 -4.41 12.04 -7.59
N PRO A 455 -3.24 12.22 -8.25
CA PRO A 455 -3.14 13.01 -9.48
C PRO A 455 -4.04 12.54 -10.63
N LEU A 456 -4.24 11.22 -10.79
CA LEU A 456 -5.09 10.69 -11.85
C LEU A 456 -6.57 11.04 -11.63
N LEU A 457 -7.06 10.91 -10.40
CA LEU A 457 -8.43 11.28 -10.03
C LEU A 457 -8.67 12.79 -10.25
N ARG A 458 -7.69 13.63 -9.87
CA ARG A 458 -7.78 15.08 -10.08
C ARG A 458 -7.73 15.45 -11.55
N GLY A 459 -6.86 14.83 -12.35
CA GLY A 459 -6.78 15.05 -13.80
C GLY A 459 -8.07 14.67 -14.55
N SER A 460 -8.94 13.85 -13.95
CA SER A 460 -10.29 13.55 -14.44
C SER A 460 -11.36 14.57 -13.98
N GLY A 461 -10.99 15.63 -13.26
CA GLY A 461 -11.90 16.70 -12.81
C GLY A 461 -12.56 16.45 -11.45
N VAL A 462 -11.99 15.62 -10.59
CA VAL A 462 -12.50 15.37 -9.23
C VAL A 462 -11.63 16.09 -8.20
N GLU A 463 -12.21 17.07 -7.50
CA GLU A 463 -11.54 17.89 -6.49
C GLU A 463 -11.37 17.15 -5.15
N LEU A 464 -10.60 16.05 -5.14
CA LEU A 464 -10.31 15.29 -3.93
C LEU A 464 -8.80 15.27 -3.62
N ASP A 465 -8.44 15.90 -2.51
CA ASP A 465 -7.12 15.76 -1.89
C ASP A 465 -7.28 15.62 -0.37
N LEU A 466 -6.80 14.51 0.18
CA LEU A 466 -6.98 14.20 1.60
C LEU A 466 -6.33 15.24 2.52
N ARG A 467 -5.30 15.97 2.08
CA ARG A 467 -4.66 17.01 2.91
C ARG A 467 -5.59 18.20 3.19
N LYS A 468 -6.57 18.45 2.30
CA LYS A 468 -7.61 19.48 2.49
C LYS A 468 -8.93 18.88 2.97
N ALA A 469 -9.36 17.76 2.38
CA ALA A 469 -10.63 17.13 2.71
C ALA A 469 -10.61 16.51 4.12
N ARG A 470 -9.52 15.84 4.52
CA ARG A 470 -9.36 15.23 5.85
C ARG A 470 -7.96 15.52 6.39
N PRO A 471 -7.69 16.77 6.79
CA PRO A 471 -6.34 17.19 7.18
C PRO A 471 -5.76 16.31 8.30
N TYR A 472 -4.46 16.05 8.21
CA TYR A 472 -3.67 15.28 9.16
C TYR A 472 -2.34 15.99 9.42
N SER A 473 -1.62 15.68 10.50
CA SER A 473 -0.31 16.28 10.82
C SER A 473 -0.24 17.82 10.68
N SER A 474 -1.32 18.53 11.04
CA SER A 474 -1.46 19.98 10.91
C SER A 474 -1.48 20.55 9.47
N TYR A 475 -1.79 19.77 8.42
CA TYR A 475 -1.94 20.29 7.04
C TYR A 475 -2.96 21.43 6.93
N ASP A 476 -3.95 21.49 7.82
CA ASP A 476 -4.95 22.56 7.94
C ASP A 476 -4.37 23.93 8.30
N GLN A 477 -3.14 23.97 8.81
CA GLN A 477 -2.45 25.20 9.22
C GLN A 477 -1.57 25.79 8.10
N PHE A 478 -1.50 25.13 6.94
CA PHE A 478 -0.72 25.57 5.79
C PHE A 478 -1.62 25.98 4.64
N ASP A 479 -1.24 27.06 3.97
CA ASP A 479 -1.93 27.55 2.78
C ASP A 479 -1.31 26.96 1.51
N PHE A 480 -2.16 26.42 0.64
CA PHE A 480 -1.77 25.81 -0.64
C PHE A 480 -3.01 25.47 -1.48
N ASP A 481 -2.83 25.49 -2.79
CA ASP A 481 -3.84 25.13 -3.78
C ASP A 481 -3.67 23.69 -4.28
N ILE A 482 -4.76 23.13 -4.82
CA ILE A 482 -4.79 21.79 -5.42
C ILE A 482 -4.97 21.94 -6.93
N PRO A 483 -4.05 21.44 -7.77
CA PRO A 483 -4.28 21.41 -9.22
C PRO A 483 -5.29 20.32 -9.57
N VAL A 484 -6.28 20.69 -10.38
CA VAL A 484 -7.36 19.84 -10.89
C VAL A 484 -7.44 20.00 -12.39
#